data_AF-A0A7V4PAP5-F1
#
_entry.id   AF-A0A7V4PAP5-F1
#
_cell.length_a   1.000
_cell.length_b   1.000
_cell.length_c   1.000
_cell.angle_alpha   90.00
_cell.angle_beta   90.00
_cell.angle_gamma   90.00
#
_symmetry.space_group_name_H-M   'P 1'
#
loop_
_entity.id
_entity.type
_entity.pdbx_description
1 polymer ?
#
loop_
_entity_poly.entity_id
_entity_poly.type
_entity_poly.pdbx_seq_one_letter_code
_entity_poly.pdbx_strand_id
1 'polypeptide(L)'
;RVDWSSLSNFAFGLGLLSFALWKLDHRPSLAEIVLYPFYVACGVAIMYSLMVALASTSIWMGRNQTLYDFWFYITNFSRYPMEIYAGRYGEPLRWFFTFLIPVLVVVNVPARLLAKPLDASQWRLALFALAATAGSLLASRWVFQRSLASYRSASS
;
A
#
# COMPACT_ATOMS: atom_id res chain seq x y z
N ARG A 1 21.71 7.66 -6.34
CA ARG A 1 22.67 6.78 -5.62
C ARG A 1 21.96 5.45 -5.41
N VAL A 2 22.56 4.32 -5.79
CA VAL A 2 21.97 2.99 -5.58
C VAL A 2 22.15 2.62 -4.11
N ASP A 3 21.06 2.28 -3.45
CA ASP A 3 21.09 1.80 -2.07
C ASP A 3 21.26 0.27 -2.06
N TRP A 4 22.50 -0.18 -1.88
CA TRP A 4 22.86 -1.60 -1.85
C TRP A 4 22.17 -2.37 -0.72
N SER A 5 21.82 -1.71 0.39
CA SER A 5 21.14 -2.37 1.50
C SER A 5 19.72 -2.79 1.12
N SER A 6 19.03 -1.95 0.35
CA SER A 6 17.71 -2.26 -0.21
C SER A 6 17.74 -3.41 -1.22
N LEU A 7 18.82 -3.54 -1.99
CA LEU A 7 19.00 -4.65 -2.93
C LEU A 7 19.13 -6.00 -2.19
N SER A 8 19.90 -6.04 -1.10
CA SER A 8 20.02 -7.24 -0.25
C SER A 8 18.69 -7.65 0.37
N ASN A 9 17.91 -6.68 0.86
CA ASN A 9 16.57 -6.93 1.39
C ASN A 9 15.62 -7.50 0.32
N PHE A 10 15.71 -7.00 -0.91
CA PHE A 10 14.93 -7.51 -2.02
C PHE A 10 15.29 -8.96 -2.37
N ALA A 11 16.59 -9.28 -2.47
CA ALA A 11 17.06 -10.64 -2.71
C ALA A 11 16.64 -11.60 -1.59
N PHE A 12 16.76 -11.18 -0.33
CA PHE A 12 16.30 -11.95 0.83
C PHE A 12 14.78 -12.17 0.80
N GLY A 13 14.00 -11.13 0.47
CA GLY A 13 12.55 -11.22 0.32
C GLY A 13 12.13 -12.22 -0.77
N LEU A 14 12.81 -12.22 -1.92
CA LEU A 14 12.58 -13.20 -2.99
C LEU A 14 12.92 -14.63 -2.54
N GLY A 15 14.05 -14.81 -1.84
CA GLY A 15 14.44 -16.11 -1.28
C GLY A 15 13.42 -16.63 -0.27
N LEU A 16 12.96 -15.77 0.65
CA LEU A 16 11.95 -16.10 1.65
C LEU A 16 10.60 -16.43 1.00
N LEU A 17 10.19 -15.66 -0.01
CA LEU A 17 8.96 -15.93 -0.78
C LEU A 17 9.03 -17.29 -1.47
N SER A 18 10.14 -17.58 -2.14
CA SER A 18 10.35 -18.85 -2.85
C SER A 18 10.35 -20.04 -1.88
N PHE A 19 11.00 -19.89 -0.72
CA PHE A 19 11.00 -20.89 0.33
C PHE A 19 9.61 -21.11 0.94
N ALA A 20 8.85 -20.03 1.19
CA ALA A 20 7.49 -20.10 1.70
C ALA A 20 6.56 -20.81 0.72
N LEU A 21 6.65 -20.49 -0.57
CA LEU A 21 5.89 -21.17 -1.63
C LEU A 21 6.26 -22.65 -1.75
N TRP A 22 7.53 -23.01 -1.54
CA TRP A 22 7.95 -24.41 -1.54
C TRP A 22 7.40 -25.21 -0.35
N LYS A 23 7.20 -24.55 0.81
CA LYS A 23 6.59 -25.16 2.00
C LYS A 23 5.07 -25.17 1.97
N LEU A 24 4.42 -24.39 1.10
CA LEU A 24 2.97 -24.42 0.96
C LEU A 24 2.55 -25.67 0.15
N ASP A 25 1.49 -26.33 0.59
CA ASP A 25 0.88 -27.44 -0.15
C ASP A 25 0.23 -26.98 -1.48
N HIS A 26 -0.01 -25.68 -1.61
CA HIS A 26 -0.60 -25.06 -2.78
C HIS A 26 0.49 -24.52 -3.72
N ARG A 27 0.45 -24.97 -4.99
CA ARG A 27 1.33 -24.44 -6.05
C ARG A 27 0.59 -23.36 -6.83
N PRO A 28 1.13 -22.13 -6.90
CA PRO A 28 0.49 -21.05 -7.62
C PRO A 28 0.44 -21.36 -9.13
N SER A 29 -0.72 -21.12 -9.71
CA SER A 29 -0.97 -21.14 -11.14
C SER A 29 -0.20 -20.02 -11.87
N LEU A 30 -0.05 -20.17 -13.18
CA LEU A 30 0.57 -19.14 -14.02
C LEU A 30 -0.13 -17.77 -13.87
N ALA A 31 -1.45 -17.77 -13.68
CA ALA A 31 -2.22 -16.55 -13.45
C ALA A 31 -1.83 -15.86 -12.14
N GLU A 32 -1.69 -16.60 -11.03
CA GLU A 32 -1.30 -16.05 -9.73
C GLU A 32 0.12 -15.48 -9.76
N ILE A 33 1.04 -16.15 -10.47
CA ILE A 33 2.43 -15.68 -10.66
C ILE A 33 2.46 -14.35 -11.41
N VAL A 34 1.60 -14.14 -12.40
CA VAL A 34 1.52 -12.88 -13.18
C VAL A 34 0.75 -11.79 -12.43
N LEU A 35 -0.32 -12.16 -11.72
CA LEU A 35 -1.14 -11.22 -10.95
C LEU A 35 -0.40 -10.71 -9.71
N TYR A 36 0.51 -11.49 -9.12
CA TYR A 36 1.30 -11.07 -7.98
C TYR A 36 2.08 -9.76 -8.22
N PRO A 37 2.99 -9.65 -9.22
CA PRO A 37 3.73 -8.41 -9.47
C PRO A 37 2.80 -7.26 -9.87
N PHE A 38 1.67 -7.55 -10.54
CA PHE A 38 0.66 -6.54 -10.84
C PHE A 38 0.06 -5.92 -9.57
N TYR A 39 -0.37 -6.75 -8.61
CA TYR A 39 -0.90 -6.27 -7.34
C TYR A 39 0.16 -5.63 -6.44
N VAL A 40 1.43 -6.07 -6.53
CA VAL A 40 2.55 -5.36 -5.92
C VAL A 40 2.69 -3.96 -6.50
N ALA A 41 2.61 -3.81 -7.83
CA ALA A 41 2.65 -2.49 -8.49
C ALA A 41 1.48 -1.60 -8.08
N CYS A 42 0.26 -2.15 -7.96
CA CYS A 42 -0.89 -1.43 -7.40
C CYS A 42 -0.60 -0.95 -5.96
N GLY A 43 -0.02 -1.81 -5.13
CA GLY A 43 0.37 -1.46 -3.77
C GLY A 43 1.39 -0.32 -3.70
N VAL A 44 2.40 -0.36 -4.58
CA VAL A 44 3.39 0.73 -4.74
C VAL A 44 2.70 2.02 -5.17
N ALA A 45 1.76 1.97 -6.12
CA ALA A 45 1.03 3.13 -6.59
C ALA A 45 0.16 3.78 -5.49
N ILE A 46 -0.47 2.97 -4.62
CA ILE A 46 -1.21 3.45 -3.45
C ILE A 46 -0.28 4.18 -2.47
N MET A 47 0.84 3.55 -2.09
CA MET A 47 1.81 4.15 -1.15
C MET A 47 2.42 5.43 -1.71
N TYR A 48 2.73 5.44 -3.01
CA TYR A 48 3.18 6.63 -3.72
C TYR A 48 2.14 7.74 -3.68
N SER A 49 0.87 7.43 -3.99
CA SER A 49 -0.23 8.40 -3.93
C SER A 49 -0.37 9.02 -2.54
N LEU A 50 -0.24 8.21 -1.49
CA LEU A 50 -0.29 8.69 -0.11
C LEU A 50 0.89 9.61 0.21
N MET A 51 2.10 9.25 -0.20
CA MET A 51 3.29 10.11 -0.03
C MET A 51 3.09 11.46 -0.70
N VAL A 52 2.60 11.48 -1.96
CA VAL A 52 2.33 12.72 -2.70
C VAL A 52 1.27 13.57 -2.00
N ALA A 53 0.19 12.97 -1.51
CA ALA A 53 -0.86 13.68 -0.79
C ALA A 53 -0.34 14.32 0.52
N LEU A 54 0.48 13.59 1.29
CA LEU A 54 1.11 14.10 2.50
C LEU A 54 2.10 15.25 2.19
N ALA A 55 2.97 15.05 1.20
CA ALA A 55 3.91 16.09 0.76
C ALA A 55 3.18 17.35 0.25
N SER A 56 2.05 17.18 -0.44
CA SER A 56 1.25 18.31 -0.93
C SER A 56 0.58 19.08 0.21
N THR A 57 0.13 18.38 1.25
CA THR A 57 -0.50 18.98 2.45
C THR A 57 0.50 19.82 3.26
N SER A 58 1.79 19.51 3.13
CA SER A 58 2.89 20.27 3.74
C SER A 58 2.97 21.73 3.27
N ILE A 59 2.31 22.08 2.17
CA ILE A 59 2.20 23.46 1.69
C ILE A 59 1.25 24.27 2.58
N TRP A 60 0.19 23.65 3.09
CA TRP A 60 -0.78 24.30 3.98
C TRP A 60 -0.35 24.26 5.44
N MET A 61 0.41 23.24 5.84
CA MET A 61 0.92 23.10 7.20
C MET A 61 2.19 23.93 7.39
N GLY A 62 2.19 24.82 8.39
CA GLY A 62 3.38 25.62 8.71
C GLY A 62 4.56 24.81 9.29
N ARG A 63 4.33 23.57 9.73
CA ARG A 63 5.37 22.65 10.25
C ARG A 63 5.14 21.25 9.70
N ASN A 64 6.19 20.62 9.16
CA ASN A 64 6.08 19.35 8.44
C ASN A 64 6.54 18.11 9.23
N GLN A 65 7.03 18.27 10.46
CA GLN A 65 7.50 17.14 11.28
C GLN A 65 6.41 16.09 11.52
N THR A 66 5.19 16.51 11.84
CA THR A 66 4.04 15.62 12.03
C THR A 66 3.70 14.79 10.79
N LEU A 67 3.97 15.29 9.58
CA LEU A 67 3.74 14.53 8.34
C LEU A 67 4.78 13.43 8.14
N TYR A 68 6.03 13.68 8.52
CA TYR A 68 7.08 12.67 8.51
C TYR A 68 6.81 11.56 9.52
N ASP A 69 6.42 11.93 10.75
CA ASP A 69 6.04 10.97 11.78
C ASP A 69 4.85 10.11 11.33
N PHE A 70 3.83 10.76 10.74
CA PHE A 70 2.67 10.05 10.21
C PHE A 70 3.05 9.07 9.09
N TRP A 71 3.89 9.49 8.14
CA TRP A 71 4.41 8.60 7.09
C TRP A 71 5.20 7.41 7.66
N PHE A 72 6.04 7.66 8.67
CA PHE A 72 6.78 6.61 9.36
C PHE A 72 5.85 5.60 10.03
N TYR A 73 4.81 6.05 10.74
CA TYR A 73 3.84 5.15 11.35
C TYR A 73 3.05 4.35 10.32
N ILE A 74 2.64 4.96 9.20
CA ILE A 74 1.95 4.26 8.11
C ILE A 74 2.81 3.13 7.53
N THR A 75 4.08 3.42 7.21
CA THR A 75 4.99 2.43 6.62
C THR A 75 5.42 1.33 7.60
N ASN A 76 5.37 1.59 8.90
CA ASN A 76 5.53 0.54 9.91
C ASN A 76 4.25 -0.30 10.04
N PHE A 77 3.09 0.35 10.06
CA PHE A 77 1.79 -0.31 10.15
C PHE A 77 1.56 -1.26 8.96
N SER A 78 1.96 -0.85 7.76
CA SER A 78 1.82 -1.66 6.54
C SER A 78 2.58 -2.99 6.59
N ARG A 79 3.59 -3.14 7.48
CA ARG A 79 4.38 -4.38 7.59
C ARG A 79 3.62 -5.52 8.26
N TYR A 80 2.55 -5.20 8.98
CA TYR A 80 1.78 -6.18 9.73
C TYR A 80 0.60 -6.70 8.91
N PRO A 81 0.36 -8.03 8.90
CA PRO A 81 -0.79 -8.61 8.21
C PRO A 81 -2.12 -8.14 8.82
N MET A 82 -3.18 -8.12 8.01
CA MET A 82 -4.48 -7.57 8.39
C MET A 82 -5.10 -8.33 9.58
N GLU A 83 -4.79 -9.60 9.73
CA GLU A 83 -5.30 -10.51 10.75
C GLU A 83 -4.91 -10.09 12.18
N ILE A 84 -3.80 -9.38 12.35
CA ILE A 84 -3.36 -8.89 13.68
C ILE A 84 -4.33 -7.83 14.24
N TYR A 85 -5.09 -7.17 13.36
CA TYR A 85 -6.04 -6.13 13.74
C TYR A 85 -7.46 -6.67 13.98
N ALA A 86 -7.63 -7.99 14.09
CA ALA A 86 -8.92 -8.57 14.47
C ALA A 86 -9.22 -8.32 15.97
N GLY A 87 -10.47 -7.99 16.29
CA GLY A 87 -10.95 -7.84 17.66
C GLY A 87 -11.66 -6.52 17.95
N ARG A 88 -12.24 -6.38 19.15
CA ARG A 88 -13.14 -5.26 19.51
C ARG A 88 -12.54 -3.87 19.31
N TYR A 89 -11.24 -3.72 19.55
CA TYR A 89 -10.53 -2.45 19.41
C TYR A 89 -9.74 -2.33 18.09
N GLY A 90 -9.46 -3.45 17.42
CA GLY A 90 -8.71 -3.48 16.16
C GLY A 90 -9.59 -3.34 14.93
N GLU A 91 -10.84 -3.82 14.96
CA GLU A 91 -11.75 -3.78 13.82
C GLU A 91 -12.03 -2.37 13.28
N PRO A 92 -12.25 -1.32 14.10
CA PRO A 92 -12.39 0.04 13.58
C PRO A 92 -11.13 0.52 12.85
N LEU A 93 -9.95 0.17 13.37
CA LEU A 93 -8.67 0.53 12.80
C LEU A 93 -8.44 -0.19 11.47
N ARG A 94 -8.77 -1.48 11.44
CA ARG A 94 -8.75 -2.31 10.24
C ARG A 94 -9.67 -1.76 9.16
N TRP A 95 -10.89 -1.36 9.51
CA TRP A 95 -11.83 -0.76 8.58
C TRP A 95 -11.27 0.54 8.00
N PHE A 96 -10.77 1.43 8.86
CA PHE A 96 -10.16 2.70 8.44
C PHE A 96 -8.98 2.51 7.47
N PHE A 97 -8.03 1.63 7.81
CA PHE A 97 -6.85 1.35 6.97
C PHE A 97 -7.07 0.37 5.82
N THR A 98 -8.31 -0.09 5.64
CA THR A 98 -8.73 -0.85 4.46
C THR A 98 -9.49 0.04 3.49
N PHE A 99 -10.44 0.82 4.01
CA PHE A 99 -11.39 1.57 3.18
C PHE A 99 -11.00 3.03 2.94
N LEU A 100 -10.46 3.73 3.95
CA LEU A 100 -10.12 5.15 3.82
C LEU A 100 -8.68 5.37 3.37
N ILE A 101 -7.74 4.70 4.04
CA ILE A 101 -6.33 4.75 3.69
C ILE A 101 -5.90 3.30 3.40
N PRO A 102 -5.92 2.83 2.13
CA PRO A 102 -5.88 1.41 1.77
C PRO A 102 -4.50 0.75 1.95
N VAL A 103 -3.81 1.03 3.04
CA VAL A 103 -2.48 0.54 3.40
C VAL A 103 -2.49 -0.95 3.70
N LEU A 104 -3.57 -1.46 4.31
CA LEU A 104 -3.69 -2.91 4.55
C LEU A 104 -3.88 -3.70 3.25
N VAL A 105 -4.48 -3.09 2.23
CA VAL A 105 -4.70 -3.72 0.92
C VAL A 105 -3.36 -3.98 0.22
N VAL A 106 -2.41 -3.03 0.33
CA VAL A 106 -1.07 -3.07 -0.29
C VAL A 106 -0.34 -4.37 0.00
N VAL A 107 -0.43 -4.87 1.24
CA VAL A 107 0.32 -6.07 1.66
C VAL A 107 -0.54 -7.33 1.60
N ASN A 108 -1.82 -7.24 1.93
CA ASN A 108 -2.65 -8.42 2.07
C ASN A 108 -3.13 -8.99 0.74
N VAL A 109 -3.41 -8.16 -0.27
CA VAL A 109 -3.90 -8.65 -1.56
C VAL A 109 -2.87 -9.51 -2.31
N PRO A 110 -1.62 -9.03 -2.55
CA PRO A 110 -0.63 -9.86 -3.22
C PRO A 110 -0.25 -11.10 -2.40
N ALA A 111 -0.19 -10.99 -1.06
CA ALA A 111 0.10 -12.13 -0.19
C ALA A 111 -0.99 -13.21 -0.24
N ARG A 112 -2.27 -12.82 -0.16
CA ARG A 112 -3.40 -13.76 -0.18
C ARG A 112 -3.57 -14.44 -1.53
N LEU A 113 -3.30 -13.71 -2.62
CA LEU A 113 -3.36 -14.22 -3.99
C LEU A 113 -2.33 -15.34 -4.23
N LEU A 114 -1.16 -15.29 -3.59
CA LEU A 114 -0.17 -16.37 -3.67
C LEU A 114 -0.38 -17.48 -2.64
N ALA A 115 -0.91 -17.13 -1.46
CA ALA A 115 -0.99 -18.08 -0.33
C ALA A 115 -2.23 -18.99 -0.37
N LYS A 116 -3.27 -18.61 -1.11
CA LYS A 116 -4.54 -19.34 -1.16
C LYS A 116 -5.02 -19.47 -2.60
N PRO A 117 -5.64 -20.60 -2.97
CA PRO A 117 -6.22 -20.77 -4.30
C PRO A 117 -7.22 -19.67 -4.61
N LEU A 118 -7.26 -19.22 -5.87
CA LEU A 118 -8.24 -18.26 -6.37
C LEU A 118 -9.68 -18.72 -6.09
N ASP A 119 -10.25 -18.19 -5.02
CA ASP A 119 -11.62 -18.49 -4.60
C ASP A 119 -12.56 -17.33 -4.98
N ALA A 120 -13.86 -17.63 -5.15
CA ALA A 120 -14.88 -16.65 -5.48
C ALA A 120 -15.07 -15.58 -4.38
N SER A 121 -14.45 -15.75 -3.21
CA SER A 121 -14.38 -14.71 -2.19
C SER A 121 -13.30 -13.65 -2.48
N GLN A 122 -12.22 -14.01 -3.18
CA GLN A 122 -11.02 -13.19 -3.35
C GLN A 122 -11.12 -12.18 -4.49
N TRP A 123 -11.90 -12.45 -5.55
CA TRP A 123 -12.06 -11.50 -6.66
C TRP A 123 -12.62 -10.15 -6.20
N ARG A 124 -13.45 -10.13 -5.14
CA ARG A 124 -13.98 -8.90 -4.55
C ARG A 124 -12.87 -8.04 -3.95
N LEU A 125 -11.92 -8.65 -3.24
CA LEU A 125 -10.76 -7.95 -2.67
C LEU A 125 -9.81 -7.46 -3.76
N ALA A 126 -9.59 -8.29 -4.78
CA ALA A 126 -8.78 -7.98 -5.95
C ALA A 126 -9.36 -6.79 -6.74
N LEU A 127 -10.68 -6.75 -6.94
CA LEU A 127 -11.38 -5.62 -7.58
C LEU A 127 -11.37 -4.37 -6.70
N PHE A 128 -11.57 -4.55 -5.39
CA PHE A 128 -11.45 -3.45 -4.42
C PHE A 128 -10.05 -2.83 -4.44
N ALA A 129 -8.99 -3.63 -4.55
CA ALA A 129 -7.63 -3.12 -4.65
C ALA A 129 -7.40 -2.27 -5.91
N LEU A 130 -8.00 -2.66 -7.04
CA LEU A 130 -7.96 -1.86 -8.27
C LEU A 130 -8.70 -0.53 -8.09
N ALA A 131 -9.91 -0.57 -7.53
CA ALA A 131 -10.69 0.63 -7.23
C ALA A 131 -9.95 1.56 -6.24
N ALA A 132 -9.35 0.99 -5.19
CA ALA A 132 -8.56 1.71 -4.20
C ALA A 132 -7.29 2.33 -4.82
N THR A 133 -6.65 1.63 -5.75
CA THR A 133 -5.49 2.16 -6.50
C THR A 133 -5.90 3.36 -7.35
N ALA A 134 -6.97 3.22 -8.15
CA ALA A 134 -7.46 4.31 -8.99
C ALA A 134 -7.92 5.50 -8.14
N GLY A 135 -8.67 5.24 -7.07
CA GLY A 135 -9.13 6.25 -6.12
C GLY A 135 -7.97 6.99 -5.45
N SER A 136 -6.92 6.28 -5.02
CA SER A 136 -5.73 6.88 -4.40
C SER A 136 -4.97 7.78 -5.38
N LEU A 137 -4.80 7.33 -6.63
CA LEU A 137 -4.14 8.13 -7.67
C LEU A 137 -4.94 9.40 -8.01
N LEU A 138 -6.26 9.29 -8.13
CA LEU A 138 -7.12 10.44 -8.39
C LEU A 138 -7.13 11.41 -7.20
N ALA A 139 -7.26 10.89 -5.98
CA ALA A 139 -7.25 11.70 -4.76
C ALA A 139 -5.92 12.42 -4.57
N SER A 140 -4.79 11.73 -4.73
CA SER A 140 -3.46 12.34 -4.62
C SER A 140 -3.24 13.42 -5.68
N ARG A 141 -3.66 13.17 -6.93
CA ARG A 141 -3.62 14.19 -8.00
C ARG A 141 -4.48 15.41 -7.66
N TRP A 142 -5.68 15.19 -7.11
CA TRP A 142 -6.56 16.29 -6.69
C TRP A 142 -5.94 17.13 -5.56
N VAL A 143 -5.40 16.49 -4.53
CA VAL A 143 -4.72 17.18 -3.40
C VAL A 143 -3.52 17.98 -3.93
N PHE A 144 -2.70 17.39 -4.79
CA PHE A 144 -1.53 18.03 -5.39
C PHE A 144 -1.90 19.27 -6.23
N GLN A 145 -2.93 19.18 -7.07
CA GLN A 145 -3.39 20.34 -7.86
C GLN A 145 -3.89 21.46 -6.95
N ARG A 146 -4.60 21.10 -5.87
CA ARG A 146 -5.15 22.07 -4.91
C ARG A 146 -4.04 22.77 -4.11
N SER A 147 -2.97 22.07 -3.76
CA SER A 147 -1.84 22.67 -3.03
C SER A 147 -1.02 23.62 -3.89
N LEU A 148 -0.87 23.33 -5.18
CA LEU A 148 -0.25 24.25 -6.14
C LEU A 148 -1.05 25.55 -6.30
N ALA A 149 -2.37 25.48 -6.28
CA ALA A 149 -3.23 26.66 -6.39
C ALA A 149 -3.05 27.63 -5.21
N SER A 150 -2.92 27.12 -3.98
CA SER A 150 -2.65 27.93 -2.79
C SER A 150 -1.24 28.51 -2.73
N TYR A 151 -0.29 27.94 -3.45
CA TYR A 151 1.09 28.46 -3.48
C TYR A 151 1.21 29.76 -4.29
N ARG A 152 0.22 30.06 -5.14
CA ARG A 152 0.23 31.24 -6.04
C ARG A 152 -0.23 32.54 -5.41
N SER A 153 -0.82 32.54 -4.21
CA SER A 153 -1.26 33.79 -3.55
C SER A 153 -0.13 34.59 -2.89
N ALA A 154 1.14 34.20 -3.07
CA ALA A 154 2.33 34.92 -2.61
C ALA A 154 3.14 35.56 -3.77
N SER A 155 2.54 35.69 -4.95
CA SER A 155 3.13 36.35 -6.11
C SER A 155 2.18 37.42 -6.64
N SER A 156 2.54 38.69 -6.35
CA SER A 156 1.94 40.00 -6.68
C SER A 156 0.66 40.39 -5.95
#